data_AF-A0AAE3IIB9-F1
#
_entry.id   AF-A0AAE3IIB9-F1
#
_cell.length_a   1.000
_cell.length_b   1.000
_cell.length_c   1.000
_cell.angle_alpha   90.00
_cell.angle_beta   90.00
_cell.angle_gamma   90.00
#
_symmetry.space_group_name_H-M   'P 1'
#
loop_
_entity.id
_entity.type
_entity.pdbx_description
1 polymer ?
#
loop_
_entity_poly.entity_id
_entity_poly.type
_entity_poly.pdbx_seq_one_letter_code
_entity_poly.pdbx_strand_id
1 'polypeptide(L)' 'MSDRYRKEDEARGEARGFIKGRAKEIICFAKDINYTYEETKARLKQRLNINDDEAENYMKLYWDEK' A
#
# COMPACT_ATOMS: atom_id res chain seq x y z
N MET A 1 -7.39 19.09 26.73
CA MET A 1 -7.63 19.02 25.26
C MET A 1 -6.51 18.25 24.52
N SER A 2 -5.81 17.29 25.15
CA SER A 2 -4.63 16.63 24.53
C SER A 2 -4.79 15.14 24.18
N ASP A 3 -5.76 14.42 24.74
CA ASP A 3 -5.82 12.96 24.56
C ASP A 3 -6.46 12.48 23.26
N ARG A 4 -7.28 13.32 22.60
CA ARG A 4 -7.97 12.92 21.36
C ARG A 4 -7.06 12.87 20.14
N TYR A 5 -6.10 13.81 20.04
CA TYR A 5 -5.14 13.86 18.93
C TYR A 5 -4.19 12.65 18.93
N ARG A 6 -3.78 12.16 20.10
CA ARG A 6 -2.82 11.05 20.19
C ARG A 6 -3.40 9.71 19.71
N LYS A 7 -4.70 9.47 19.96
CA LYS A 7 -5.39 8.25 19.51
C LYS A 7 -5.67 8.24 18.00
N GLU A 8 -5.91 9.40 17.40
CA GLU A 8 -6.07 9.49 15.94
C GLU A 8 -4.77 9.22 15.20
N ASP A 9 -3.63 9.67 15.73
CA ASP A 9 -2.30 9.37 15.15
C ASP A 9 -1.91 7.89 15.28
N GLU A 10 -2.21 7.24 16.42
CA GLU A 10 -1.99 5.79 16.58
C GLU A 10 -2.87 4.96 15.64
N ALA A 11 -4.16 5.27 15.55
CA ALA A 11 -5.07 4.58 14.63
C ALA A 11 -4.68 4.79 13.15
N ARG A 12 -4.17 5.98 12.80
CA ARG A 12 -3.61 6.26 11.47
C ARG A 12 -2.30 5.51 11.24
N GLY A 13 -1.45 5.38 12.26
CA GLY A 13 -0.22 4.60 12.21
C GLY A 13 -0.46 3.12 11.95
N GLU A 14 -1.43 2.54 12.67
CA GLU A 14 -1.83 1.14 12.48
C GLU A 14 -2.52 0.89 11.13
N ALA A 15 -3.42 1.78 10.72
CA ALA A 15 -4.07 1.70 9.40
C ALA A 15 -3.05 1.81 8.26
N ARG A 16 -2.06 2.71 8.37
CA ARG A 16 -0.96 2.83 7.40
C ARG A 16 -0.07 1.59 7.41
N GLY A 17 0.21 1.01 8.59
CA GLY A 17 0.95 -0.24 8.71
C GLY A 17 0.25 -1.41 8.00
N PHE A 18 -1.07 -1.53 8.18
CA PHE A 18 -1.88 -2.56 7.54
C PHE A 18 -1.94 -2.40 6.01
N ILE A 19 -2.18 -1.18 5.52
CA ILE A 19 -2.20 -0.89 4.07
C ILE A 19 -0.84 -1.17 3.45
N LYS A 20 0.25 -0.79 4.13
CA LYS A 20 1.63 -1.03 3.68
C LYS A 20 1.95 -2.53 3.59
N GLY A 21 1.53 -3.33 4.57
CA GLY A 21 1.66 -4.79 4.54
C GLY A 21 0.91 -5.43 3.37
N ARG A 22 -0.37 -5.07 3.22
CA ARG A 22 -1.21 -5.54 2.10
C ARG A 22 -0.67 -5.13 0.73
N ALA A 23 -0.12 -3.92 0.60
CA ALA A 23 0.47 -3.45 -0.65
C ALA A 23 1.66 -4.32 -1.08
N LYS A 24 2.54 -4.64 -0.13
CA LYS A 24 3.66 -5.54 -0.37
C LYS A 24 3.20 -6.94 -0.80
N GLU A 25 2.20 -7.51 -0.12
CA GLU A 25 1.65 -8.83 -0.50
C GLU A 25 1.09 -8.84 -1.93
N ILE A 26 0.34 -7.81 -2.32
CA ILE A 26 -0.22 -7.69 -3.67
C ILE A 26 0.90 -7.59 -4.72
N ILE A 27 1.93 -6.79 -4.45
CA ILE A 27 3.04 -6.55 -5.37
C ILE A 27 3.91 -7.81 -5.52
N CYS A 28 4.26 -8.49 -4.43
CA CYS A 28 4.98 -9.76 -4.48
C CYS A 28 4.19 -10.82 -5.25
N PHE A 29 2.91 -11.00 -4.94
CA PHE A 29 2.07 -11.95 -5.65
C PHE A 29 1.98 -11.65 -7.15
N ALA A 30 1.89 -10.38 -7.52
CA ALA A 30 1.83 -9.97 -8.92
C ALA A 30 3.16 -10.28 -9.66
N LYS A 31 4.31 -10.09 -9.01
CA LYS A 31 5.61 -10.50 -9.55
C LYS A 31 5.69 -12.01 -9.75
N ASP A 32 5.19 -12.81 -8.81
CA ASP A 32 5.21 -14.28 -8.90
C ASP A 32 4.42 -14.82 -10.10
N ILE A 33 3.36 -14.10 -10.52
CA ILE A 33 2.54 -14.46 -11.68
C ILE A 33 2.92 -13.70 -12.96
N ASN A 34 4.10 -13.05 -13.00
CA ASN A 34 4.62 -12.28 -14.13
C ASN A 34 3.71 -11.14 -14.60
N TYR A 35 2.96 -10.50 -13.69
CA TYR A 35 2.20 -9.31 -14.04
C TYR A 35 3.13 -8.14 -14.35
N THR A 36 2.66 -7.25 -15.22
CA THR A 36 3.39 -6.00 -15.50
C THR A 36 3.23 -5.00 -14.37
N TYR A 37 4.09 -3.98 -14.37
CA TYR A 37 4.03 -2.87 -13.42
C TYR A 37 2.64 -2.20 -13.42
N GLU A 38 2.11 -1.89 -14.60
CA GLU A 38 0.81 -1.23 -14.78
C GLU A 38 -0.36 -2.09 -14.28
N GLU A 39 -0.36 -3.40 -14.57
CA GLU A 39 -1.40 -4.32 -14.08
C GLU A 39 -1.39 -4.46 -12.56
N THR A 40 -0.18 -4.49 -11.98
CA THR A 40 0.01 -4.55 -10.53
C THR A 40 -0.49 -3.28 -9.88
N LYS A 41 -0.15 -2.11 -10.43
CA LYS A 41 -0.62 -0.80 -9.97
C LYS A 41 -2.14 -0.70 -10.02
N ALA A 42 -2.78 -1.14 -11.10
CA ALA A 42 -4.23 -1.15 -11.24
C ALA A 42 -4.91 -2.03 -10.16
N ARG A 43 -4.36 -3.23 -9.90
CA ARG A 43 -4.86 -4.12 -8.85
C ARG A 43 -4.67 -3.54 -7.45
N LEU A 44 -3.54 -2.88 -7.21
CA LEU A 44 -3.22 -2.23 -5.96
C LEU A 44 -4.25 -1.13 -5.64
N LYS A 45 -4.55 -0.28 -6.63
CA LYS A 45 -5.61 0.75 -6.53
C LYS A 45 -6.97 0.15 -6.20
N GLN A 46 -7.37 -0.90 -6.92
CA GLN A 46 -8.66 -1.55 -6.71
C GLN A 46 -8.78 -2.24 -5.34
N ARG A 47 -7.73 -2.92 -4.89
CA ARG A 47 -7.74 -3.72 -3.65
C ARG A 47 -7.61 -2.88 -2.39
N LEU A 48 -6.86 -1.77 -2.47
CA LEU A 48 -6.62 -0.88 -1.33
C LEU A 48 -7.52 0.35 -1.34
N ASN A 49 -8.29 0.57 -2.41
CA ASN A 49 -9.11 1.76 -2.61
C ASN A 49 -8.32 3.06 -2.41
N ILE A 50 -7.13 3.12 -3.02
CA ILE A 50 -6.18 4.23 -2.95
C ILE A 50 -6.10 4.97 -4.29
N ASN A 51 -5.60 6.20 -4.25
CA ASN A 51 -5.41 7.00 -5.47
C ASN A 51 -4.18 6.55 -6.28
N ASP A 52 -4.00 7.15 -7.46
CA ASP A 52 -2.92 6.77 -8.37
C ASP A 52 -1.52 7.07 -7.80
N ASP A 53 -1.35 8.22 -7.13
CA ASP A 53 -0.09 8.64 -6.51
C ASP A 53 0.32 7.73 -5.35
N GLU A 54 -0.64 7.33 -4.50
CA GLU A 54 -0.41 6.39 -3.41
C GLU A 54 -0.03 5.02 -3.95
N ALA A 55 -0.73 4.55 -5.00
CA ALA A 55 -0.39 3.30 -5.64
C ALA A 55 1.00 3.35 -6.27
N GLU A 56 1.34 4.44 -6.97
CA GLU A 56 2.67 4.66 -7.55
C GLU A 56 3.77 4.67 -6.47
N ASN A 57 3.52 5.30 -5.33
CA ASN A 57 4.47 5.31 -4.20
C ASN A 57 4.71 3.90 -3.67
N TYR A 58 3.66 3.10 -3.47
CA TYR A 58 3.81 1.71 -3.02
C TYR A 58 4.49 0.82 -4.07
N MET A 59 4.16 1.03 -5.36
CA MET A 59 4.85 0.34 -6.46
C MET A 59 6.34 0.66 -6.43
N LYS A 60 6.75 1.92 -6.37
CA LYS A 60 8.18 2.29 -6.25
C LYS A 60 8.87 1.73 -5.01
N LEU A 61 8.16 1.61 -3.89
CA LEU A 61 8.70 1.07 -2.65
C LEU A 61 8.95 -0.43 -2.73
N TYR A 62 8.03 -1.20 -3.33
CA TYR A 62 8.02 -2.66 -3.22
C TYR A 62 8.28 -3.42 -4.53
N TRP A 63 8.16 -2.75 -5.68
CA TRP A 63 8.37 -3.39 -6.98
C TRP A 63 9.83 -3.77 -7.20
N ASP A 64 10.75 -2.87 -6.85
CA ASP A 64 12.19 -3.08 -6.92
C ASP A 64 12.80 -3.69 -5.65
N GLU A 65 11.98 -3.93 -4.61
CA GLU A 65 12.41 -4.66 -3.42
C GLU A 65 12.68 -6.12 -3.87
N LYS A 66 13.95 -6.55 -3.71
CA LYS A 66 14.49 -7.82 -4.18
C LYS A 66 13.99 -9.02 -3.38
#